data_AF-A0A0P7HCK9-F1
#
_entry.id   AF-A0A0P7HCK9-F1
#
_cell.length_a   1.000
_cell.length_b   1.000
_cell.length_c   1.000
_cell.angle_alpha   90.00
_cell.angle_beta   90.00
_cell.angle_gamma   90.00
#
_symmetry.space_group_name_H-M   'P 1'
#
loop_
_entity.id
_entity.type
_entity.pdbx_description
1 polymer ?
#
loop_
_entity_poly.entity_id
_entity_poly.type
_entity_poly.pdbx_seq_one_letter_code
_entity_poly.pdbx_strand_id
1 'polypeptide(L)'
;MSGSTLPGTGDDESPDRVVLHVDMDCFYASCERRREPELRGEPVVVGMGYEAGETIGAVATASYEAREYGVDSAQPISQAVERLPPVERPDLGTGGTFAATTARWIWSSTSRSRAR
;
A
#
# COMPACT_ATOMS: atom_id res chain seq x y z
N MET A 1 33.24 -4.62 -35.63
CA MET A 1 32.94 -5.32 -34.36
C MET A 1 31.45 -5.22 -34.15
N SER A 2 30.72 -6.30 -34.41
CA SER A 2 29.25 -6.33 -34.34
C SER A 2 28.85 -6.56 -32.88
N GLY A 3 28.15 -5.60 -32.28
CA GLY A 3 27.56 -5.78 -30.95
C GLY A 3 26.41 -6.77 -31.07
N SER A 4 26.45 -7.86 -30.32
CA SER A 4 25.40 -8.88 -30.37
C SER A 4 24.12 -8.35 -29.73
N THR A 5 23.07 -8.23 -30.53
CA THR A 5 21.70 -7.96 -30.09
C THR A 5 21.14 -9.16 -29.32
N LEU A 6 20.34 -8.93 -28.27
CA LEU A 6 19.67 -10.01 -27.53
C LEU A 6 18.62 -10.70 -28.42
N PRO A 7 18.36 -12.01 -28.25
CA PRO A 7 17.37 -12.73 -29.06
C PRO A 7 15.96 -12.15 -28.85
N GLY A 8 15.31 -11.68 -29.92
CA GLY A 8 13.91 -11.23 -29.92
C GLY A 8 13.67 -9.79 -30.38
N THR A 9 14.73 -9.01 -30.59
CA THR A 9 14.66 -7.67 -31.19
C THR A 9 15.22 -7.75 -32.60
N GLY A 10 14.35 -7.77 -33.61
CA GLY A 10 14.77 -7.73 -35.02
C GLY A 10 15.46 -6.41 -35.36
N ASP A 11 16.25 -6.43 -36.44
CA ASP A 11 16.99 -5.29 -37.00
C ASP A 11 16.03 -4.26 -37.63
N ASP A 12 15.12 -3.68 -36.83
CA ASP A 12 14.18 -2.67 -37.29
C ASP A 12 14.84 -1.30 -37.24
N GLU A 13 15.03 -0.64 -38.39
CA GLU A 13 15.52 0.74 -38.52
C GLU A 13 14.47 1.79 -38.03
N SER A 14 13.69 1.44 -37.02
CA SER A 14 12.91 2.40 -36.23
C SER A 14 13.82 2.89 -35.09
N PRO A 15 13.73 4.18 -34.66
CA PRO A 15 14.61 4.70 -33.60
C PRO A 15 14.59 3.75 -32.40
N ASP A 16 15.78 3.40 -31.89
CA ASP A 16 15.99 2.38 -30.83
C ASP A 16 14.85 2.42 -29.80
N ARG A 17 14.05 1.34 -29.76
CA ARG A 17 12.90 1.28 -28.84
C ARG A 17 13.40 1.18 -27.40
N VAL A 18 13.24 2.26 -26.65
CA VAL A 18 13.46 2.27 -25.20
C VAL A 18 12.18 1.89 -24.47
N VAL A 19 12.21 0.82 -23.69
CA VAL A 19 11.13 0.42 -22.78
C VAL A 19 11.52 0.78 -21.35
N LEU A 20 10.77 1.69 -20.73
CA LEU A 20 10.94 2.07 -19.33
C LEU A 20 9.80 1.48 -18.50
N HIS A 21 10.14 0.63 -17.53
CA HIS A 21 9.21 0.18 -16.50
C HIS A 21 9.33 1.11 -15.29
N VAL A 22 8.20 1.59 -14.79
CA VAL A 22 8.11 2.43 -13.59
C VAL A 22 7.16 1.73 -12.63
N ASP A 23 7.66 1.43 -11.44
CA ASP A 23 6.90 0.86 -10.33
C ASP A 23 6.97 1.80 -9.12
N MET A 24 5.87 1.92 -8.39
CA MET A 24 5.77 2.84 -7.25
C MET A 24 5.89 2.08 -5.93
N ASP A 25 6.87 2.49 -5.12
CA ASP A 25 7.14 1.90 -3.81
C ASP A 25 5.93 2.02 -2.87
N CYS A 26 5.43 0.86 -2.42
CA CYS A 26 4.31 0.75 -1.47
C CYS A 26 3.16 1.72 -1.80
N PHE A 27 2.74 1.76 -3.07
CA PHE A 27 1.94 2.84 -3.65
C PHE A 27 0.84 3.43 -2.75
N TYR A 28 -0.05 2.60 -2.20
CA TYR A 28 -1.15 3.12 -1.37
C TYR A 28 -0.68 3.65 -0.01
N ALA A 29 0.29 3.02 0.64
CA ALA A 29 0.88 3.56 1.86
C ALA A 29 1.61 4.89 1.59
N SER A 30 2.28 5.01 0.45
CA SER A 30 2.93 6.25 0.01
C SER A 30 1.94 7.38 -0.27
N CYS A 31 0.78 7.07 -0.86
CA CYS A 31 -0.32 8.03 -1.03
C CYS A 31 -0.85 8.55 0.31
N GLU A 32 -0.99 7.67 1.29
CA GLU A 32 -1.56 8.01 2.60
C GLU A 32 -0.55 8.78 3.45
N ARG A 33 0.75 8.46 3.39
CA ARG A 33 1.83 9.30 3.96
C ARG A 33 1.92 10.69 3.36
N ARG A 34 1.48 10.86 2.11
CA ARG A 34 1.40 12.19 1.48
C ARG A 34 0.22 12.99 2.03
N ARG A 35 -0.89 12.32 2.38
CA ARG A 35 -2.11 12.93 2.94
C ARG A 35 -1.98 13.21 4.44
N GLU A 36 -1.39 12.29 5.18
CA GLU A 36 -1.16 12.33 6.62
C GLU A 36 0.37 12.22 6.86
N PRO A 37 1.11 13.35 6.89
CA PRO A 37 2.57 13.35 7.02
C PRO A 37 3.09 12.72 8.31
N GLU A 38 2.26 12.62 9.34
CA GLU A 38 2.55 11.96 10.63
C GLU A 38 2.80 10.45 10.47
N LEU A 39 2.37 9.84 9.36
CA LEU A 39 2.56 8.41 9.07
C LEU A 39 3.94 8.05 8.52
N ARG A 40 4.84 9.03 8.41
CA ARG A 40 6.20 8.81 7.90
C ARG A 40 7.04 8.13 8.96
N GLY A 41 7.69 7.03 8.60
CA GLY A 41 8.47 6.20 9.53
C GLY A 41 7.62 5.26 10.39
N GLU A 42 6.29 5.34 10.30
CA GLU A 42 5.38 4.48 11.03
C GLU A 42 5.01 3.23 10.20
N PRO A 43 4.78 2.06 10.83
CA PRO A 43 4.18 0.92 10.16
C PRO A 43 2.76 1.24 9.65
N VAL A 44 2.62 1.30 8.32
CA VAL A 44 1.35 1.55 7.63
C VAL A 44 0.92 0.31 6.86
N VAL A 45 -0.36 -0.02 6.99
CA VAL A 45 -1.06 -1.06 6.22
C VAL A 45 -2.35 -0.47 5.66
N VAL A 46 -2.54 -0.61 4.36
CA VAL A 46 -3.82 -0.29 3.70
C VAL A 46 -4.56 -1.60 3.46
N GLY A 47 -5.75 -1.72 4.04
CA GLY A 47 -6.61 -2.89 3.92
C GLY A 47 -7.66 -2.78 2.81
N MET A 48 -8.12 -3.93 2.33
CA MET A 48 -9.25 -4.06 1.40
C MET A 48 -10.31 -5.02 1.96
N GLY A 49 -11.57 -4.59 1.92
CA GLY A 49 -12.73 -5.38 2.35
C GLY A 49 -12.76 -5.72 3.84
N TYR A 50 -12.24 -4.81 4.70
CA TYR A 50 -12.03 -5.11 6.12
C TYR A 50 -13.12 -4.67 7.12
N GLU A 51 -13.56 -3.44 7.35
CA GLU A 51 -14.42 -3.07 8.51
C GLU A 51 -13.93 -3.41 9.95
N ALA A 52 -14.10 -2.43 10.85
CA ALA A 52 -13.68 -2.56 12.24
C ALA A 52 -14.56 -3.56 12.99
N GLY A 53 -13.94 -4.59 13.57
CA GLY A 53 -14.65 -5.67 14.27
C GLY A 53 -15.00 -6.86 13.39
N GLU A 54 -14.72 -6.80 12.08
CA GLU A 54 -14.74 -7.98 11.23
C GLU A 54 -13.38 -8.68 11.21
N THR A 55 -13.32 -9.85 10.59
CA THR A 55 -12.09 -10.64 10.40
C THR A 55 -11.80 -10.93 8.93
N ILE A 56 -12.69 -10.49 8.03
CA ILE A 56 -12.61 -10.75 6.60
C ILE A 56 -11.88 -9.57 5.98
N GLY A 57 -10.95 -9.81 5.06
CA GLY A 57 -10.20 -8.75 4.39
C GLY A 57 -8.73 -9.11 4.19
N ALA A 58 -8.09 -8.36 3.30
CA ALA A 58 -6.69 -8.58 2.96
C ALA A 58 -5.89 -7.27 3.01
N VAL A 59 -4.57 -7.39 3.14
CA VAL A 59 -3.65 -6.28 3.02
C VAL A 59 -3.52 -5.90 1.55
N ALA A 60 -3.97 -4.72 1.16
CA ALA A 60 -3.75 -4.17 -0.18
C ALA A 60 -2.30 -3.68 -0.34
N THR A 61 -1.75 -3.04 0.69
CA THR A 61 -0.35 -2.58 0.71
C THR A 61 0.18 -2.56 2.13
N ALA A 62 1.38 -3.11 2.32
CA ALA A 62 2.19 -2.91 3.50
C ALA A 62 3.34 -1.95 3.19
N SER A 63 3.58 -0.98 4.06
CA SER A 63 4.81 -0.16 4.06
C SER A 63 6.04 -1.02 4.35
N TYR A 64 7.23 -0.50 4.08
CA TYR A 64 8.48 -1.18 4.42
C TYR A 64 8.60 -1.44 5.92
N GLU A 65 8.22 -0.46 6.74
CA GLU A 65 8.23 -0.54 8.20
C GLU A 65 7.26 -1.64 8.69
N ALA A 66 6.11 -1.81 8.05
CA ALA A 66 5.20 -2.93 8.36
C ALA A 66 5.75 -4.29 7.91
N ARG A 67 6.50 -4.35 6.80
CA ARG A 67 7.15 -5.57 6.32
C ARG A 67 8.24 -6.08 7.25
N GLU A 68 8.87 -5.21 8.05
CA GLU A 68 9.83 -5.62 9.09
C GLU A 68 9.17 -6.48 10.17
N TYR A 69 7.86 -6.36 10.37
CA TYR A 69 7.04 -7.23 11.24
C TYR A 69 6.49 -8.47 10.51
N GLY A 70 6.96 -8.74 9.29
CA GLY A 70 6.51 -9.85 8.47
C GLY A 70 5.11 -9.67 7.88
N VAL A 71 4.64 -8.43 7.74
CA VAL A 71 3.35 -8.14 7.08
C VAL A 71 3.56 -7.83 5.60
N ASP A 72 2.89 -8.59 4.75
CA ASP A 72 2.97 -8.49 3.29
C ASP A 72 1.60 -8.24 2.65
N SER A 73 1.63 -7.75 1.41
CA SER A 73 0.42 -7.65 0.58
C SER A 73 -0.25 -9.01 0.38
N ALA A 74 -1.57 -8.99 0.18
CA ALA A 74 -2.45 -10.14 0.05
C ALA A 74 -2.58 -11.06 1.29
N GLN A 75 -1.89 -10.78 2.39
CA GLN A 75 -2.11 -11.50 3.65
C GLN A 75 -3.48 -11.15 4.27
N PRO A 76 -4.08 -12.05 5.06
CA PRO A 76 -5.27 -11.73 5.85
C PRO A 76 -5.00 -10.57 6.80
N ILE A 77 -5.90 -9.60 6.84
CA ILE A 77 -5.69 -8.39 7.64
C ILE A 77 -5.70 -8.67 9.15
N SER A 78 -6.38 -9.73 9.60
CA SER A 78 -6.33 -10.21 10.98
C SER A 78 -4.90 -10.57 11.41
N GLN A 79 -4.14 -11.25 10.54
CA GLN A 79 -2.74 -11.60 10.83
C GLN A 79 -1.85 -10.35 10.86
N ALA A 80 -2.11 -9.36 10.01
CA ALA A 80 -1.40 -8.09 10.04
C ALA A 80 -1.66 -7.35 11.37
N VAL A 81 -2.91 -7.34 11.84
CA VAL A 81 -3.30 -6.73 13.11
C VAL A 81 -2.62 -7.40 14.31
N GLU A 82 -2.46 -8.73 14.30
CA GLU A 82 -1.78 -9.45 15.37
C GLU A 82 -0.28 -9.17 15.45
N ARG A 83 0.37 -8.86 14.31
CA ARG A 83 1.83 -8.71 14.21
C ARG A 83 2.35 -7.32 14.51
N LEU A 84 1.53 -6.30 14.28
CA LEU A 84 1.95 -4.90 14.36
C LEU A 84 1.67 -4.28 15.75
N PRO A 85 2.42 -3.24 16.16
CA PRO A 85 2.19 -2.57 17.43
C PRO A 85 0.87 -1.77 17.42
N PRO A 86 0.09 -1.76 18.51
CA PRO A 86 -1.14 -0.95 18.57
C PRO A 86 -0.84 0.55 18.46
N VAL A 87 -1.65 1.25 17.65
CA VAL A 87 -1.61 2.70 17.47
C VAL A 87 -2.97 3.27 17.86
N GLU A 88 -2.97 4.29 18.72
CA GLU A 88 -4.19 5.02 19.06
C GLU A 88 -4.58 5.99 17.95
N ARG A 89 -5.80 5.87 17.42
CA ARG A 89 -6.36 6.74 16.38
C ARG A 89 -7.68 7.37 16.85
N PRO A 90 -7.62 8.49 17.60
CA PRO A 90 -8.81 9.13 18.18
C PRO A 90 -9.81 9.62 17.13
N ASP A 91 -9.33 9.89 15.91
CA ASP A 91 -10.10 10.40 14.78
C ASP A 91 -11.02 9.36 14.12
N LEU A 92 -10.79 8.07 14.40
CA LEU A 92 -11.58 6.96 13.83
C LEU A 92 -12.77 6.53 14.71
N GLY A 93 -12.96 7.15 15.88
CA GLY A 93 -14.07 6.87 16.80
C GLY A 93 -13.76 5.79 17.85
N THR A 94 -14.57 5.74 18.91
CA THR A 94 -14.36 4.89 20.10
C THR A 94 -14.53 3.40 19.77
N GLY A 95 -13.41 2.67 19.65
CA GLY A 95 -13.40 1.21 19.45
C GLY A 95 -12.27 0.69 18.54
N GLY A 96 -11.53 1.55 17.85
CA GLY A 96 -10.49 1.14 16.92
C GLY A 96 -9.06 1.30 17.45
N THR A 97 -8.61 0.39 18.32
CA THR A 97 -7.15 0.19 18.50
C THR A 97 -6.68 -0.60 17.28
N PHE A 98 -6.05 0.06 16.32
CA PHE A 98 -5.53 -0.61 15.13
C PHE A 98 -4.02 -0.77 15.25
N ALA A 99 -3.51 -1.92 14.86
CA ALA A 99 -2.07 -2.23 14.88
C ALA A 99 -1.26 -1.47 13.79
N ALA A 100 -1.94 -0.78 12.89
CA ALA A 100 -1.34 0.06 11.87
C ALA A 100 -2.27 1.25 11.66
N THR A 101 -1.74 2.36 11.14
CA THR A 101 -2.63 3.32 10.52
C THR A 101 -3.30 2.63 9.32
N THR A 102 -4.53 2.17 9.54
CA THR A 102 -5.45 1.78 8.48
C THR A 102 -5.93 3.07 7.83
N ALA A 103 -5.14 3.56 6.89
CA ALA A 103 -5.53 4.71 6.12
C ALA A 103 -6.79 4.40 5.31
N ARG A 104 -7.67 5.40 5.22
CA ARG A 104 -9.05 5.34 4.75
C ARG A 104 -9.30 4.41 3.56
N TRP A 105 -10.44 3.72 3.64
CA TRP A 105 -11.04 2.85 2.64
C TRP A 105 -10.98 3.41 1.22
N ILE A 106 -10.16 2.79 0.36
CA ILE A 106 -10.02 3.14 -1.07
C ILE A 106 -11.31 2.88 -1.88
N TRP A 107 -12.29 2.17 -1.32
CA TRP A 107 -13.53 1.83 -2.03
C TRP A 107 -14.79 1.76 -1.15
N SER A 108 -14.87 2.55 -0.07
CA SER A 108 -16.19 2.80 0.52
C SER A 108 -16.93 3.77 -0.40
N SER A 109 -18.01 3.33 -1.04
CA SER A 109 -18.88 4.13 -1.91
C SER A 109 -19.63 5.27 -1.19
N THR A 110 -19.20 5.67 0.01
CA THR A 110 -19.81 6.75 0.76
C THR A 110 -19.00 8.03 0.59
N SER A 111 -19.37 8.76 -0.46
CA SER A 111 -19.22 10.21 -0.54
C SER A 111 -19.71 10.87 0.76
N ARG A 112 -18.82 11.17 1.70
CA ARG A 112 -19.11 12.15 2.75
C ARG A 112 -17.97 13.14 2.87
N SER A 113 -18.14 14.18 2.04
CA SER A 113 -17.86 15.59 2.34
C SER A 113 -16.76 15.87 3.37
N ARG A 114 -15.60 16.30 2.88
CA ARG A 114 -14.78 17.34 3.52
C ARG A 114 -13.80 17.90 2.49
N ALA A 115 -14.36 18.69 1.58
CA ALA A 115 -13.68 19.86 1.06
C ALA A 115 -14.07 21.03 1.99
N ARG A 116 -13.09 21.55 2.71
CA ARG A 116 -13.02 22.95 3.13
C ARG A 116 -11.58 23.38 2.94
#